data_AF-A0AAJ6EV79-F1
#
_entry.id   AF-A0AAJ6EV79-F1
#
_cell.length_a   1.000
_cell.length_b   1.000
_cell.length_c   1.000
_cell.angle_alpha   90.00
_cell.angle_beta   90.00
_cell.angle_gamma   90.00
#
_symmetry.space_group_name_H-M   'P 1'
#
loop_
_entity.id
_entity.type
_entity.pdbx_description
1 polymer ?
#
loop_
_entity_poly.entity_id
_entity_poly.type
_entity_poly.pdbx_seq_one_letter_code
_entity_poly.pdbx_strand_id
1 'polypeptide(L)'
;MENTSKLNQMARRDVAYYRQRQKNRVFTELVQFFAEEAEHRGVTKKDLAAALSKDPAQITRWLSAPSNFELDTLSDILLALGAEMDHKIVRFSERPKTNYMHPLVAKHVGAEMTAAKLITDNPTSAPKLTANVTLKSVPPEIKVKVLTAAE
;
A
#
# COMPACT_ATOMS: atom_id res chain seq x y z
N MET A 1 -7.55 37.21 -15.08
CA MET A 1 -8.05 35.83 -15.01
C MET A 1 -7.30 35.13 -13.90
N GLU A 2 -7.91 35.02 -12.71
CA GLU A 2 -7.28 34.36 -11.56
C GLU A 2 -7.43 32.84 -11.70
N ASN A 3 -6.30 32.12 -11.66
CA ASN A 3 -6.29 30.66 -11.70
C ASN A 3 -6.82 30.10 -10.38
N THR A 4 -8.10 29.78 -10.33
CA THR A 4 -8.79 29.15 -9.20
C THR A 4 -8.65 27.63 -9.26
N SER A 5 -7.44 27.08 -9.10
CA SER A 5 -7.34 25.65 -8.81
C SER A 5 -7.78 25.41 -7.38
N LYS A 6 -8.99 24.88 -7.18
CA LYS A 6 -9.53 24.46 -5.86
C LYS A 6 -8.74 23.32 -5.20
N LEU A 7 -7.66 22.85 -5.83
CA LEU A 7 -6.86 21.69 -5.43
C LEU A 7 -5.46 22.12 -5.00
N ASN A 8 -4.97 21.53 -3.92
CA ASN A 8 -3.61 21.74 -3.45
C ASN A 8 -2.61 21.09 -4.41
N GLN A 9 -1.50 21.77 -4.68
CA GLN A 9 -0.38 21.20 -5.44
C GLN A 9 0.23 20.03 -4.67
N MET A 10 0.41 18.88 -5.34
CA MET A 10 0.97 17.68 -4.73
C MET A 10 2.51 17.68 -4.80
N ALA A 11 3.18 17.24 -3.72
CA ALA A 11 4.62 17.06 -3.73
C ALA A 11 5.01 15.86 -4.61
N ARG A 12 6.10 15.98 -5.39
CA ARG A 12 6.57 14.90 -6.29
C ARG A 12 6.82 13.58 -5.56
N ARG A 13 7.30 13.66 -4.31
CA ARG A 13 7.53 12.49 -3.44
C ARG A 13 6.24 11.72 -3.17
N ASP A 14 5.15 12.43 -2.90
CA ASP A 14 3.87 11.83 -2.53
C ASP A 14 3.29 11.12 -3.76
N VAL A 15 3.36 11.77 -4.92
CA VAL A 15 2.94 11.19 -6.20
C VAL A 15 3.71 9.90 -6.51
N ALA A 16 5.04 9.90 -6.35
CA ALA A 16 5.86 8.71 -6.58
C ALA A 16 5.49 7.57 -5.62
N TYR A 17 5.34 7.88 -4.32
CA TYR A 17 4.93 6.92 -3.30
C TYR A 17 3.56 6.30 -3.61
N TYR A 18 2.55 7.11 -3.93
CA TYR A 18 1.21 6.60 -4.23
C TYR A 18 1.18 5.75 -5.50
N ARG A 19 1.93 6.13 -6.54
CA ARG A 19 2.07 5.31 -7.76
C ARG A 19 2.68 3.95 -7.45
N GLN A 20 3.77 3.91 -6.69
CA GLN A 20 4.40 2.64 -6.33
C GLN A 20 3.48 1.78 -5.44
N ARG A 21 2.79 2.40 -4.48
CA ARG A 21 1.83 1.70 -3.62
C ARG A 21 0.69 1.09 -4.42
N GLN A 22 0.19 1.78 -5.45
CA GLN A 22 -0.86 1.25 -6.32
C GLN A 22 -0.36 0.05 -7.13
N LYS A 23 0.83 0.15 -7.74
CA LYS A 23 1.44 -0.98 -8.46
C LYS A 23 1.61 -2.20 -7.57
N ASN A 24 2.13 -2.00 -6.35
CA ASN A 24 2.35 -3.10 -5.41
C ASN A 24 1.03 -3.79 -5.03
N ARG A 25 -0.05 -3.03 -4.81
CA ARG A 25 -1.36 -3.61 -4.49
C ARG A 25 -1.88 -4.47 -5.63
N VAL A 26 -1.96 -3.91 -6.82
CA VAL A 26 -2.44 -4.63 -8.01
C VAL A 26 -1.60 -5.87 -8.27
N PHE A 27 -0.27 -5.76 -8.16
CA PHE A 27 0.62 -6.90 -8.32
C PHE A 27 0.40 -7.99 -7.25
N THR A 28 0.21 -7.61 -5.99
CA THR A 28 -0.01 -8.57 -4.90
C THR A 28 -1.30 -9.35 -5.12
N GLU A 29 -2.39 -8.66 -5.45
CA GLU A 29 -3.69 -9.30 -5.75
C GLU A 29 -3.56 -10.24 -6.96
N LEU A 30 -2.90 -9.81 -8.04
CA LEU A 30 -2.70 -10.63 -9.24
C LEU A 30 -1.88 -11.90 -8.94
N VAL A 31 -0.76 -11.76 -8.23
CA VAL A 31 0.12 -12.89 -7.90
C VAL A 31 -0.56 -13.84 -6.93
N GLN A 32 -1.29 -13.33 -5.94
CA GLN A 32 -2.06 -14.14 -5.03
C GLN A 32 -3.13 -14.95 -5.79
N PHE A 33 -3.90 -14.30 -6.65
CA PHE A 33 -4.90 -14.97 -7.48
C PHE A 33 -4.27 -16.03 -8.39
N PHE A 34 -3.13 -15.73 -9.02
CA PHE A 34 -2.40 -16.70 -9.84
C PHE A 34 -1.89 -17.90 -9.01
N ALA A 35 -1.43 -17.67 -7.78
CA ALA A 35 -1.00 -18.75 -6.89
C ALA A 35 -2.18 -19.66 -6.51
N GLU A 36 -3.34 -19.09 -6.18
CA GLU A 36 -4.57 -19.83 -5.91
C GLU A 36 -4.99 -20.66 -7.13
N GLU A 37 -5.00 -20.08 -8.33
CA GLU A 37 -5.31 -20.81 -9.57
C GLU A 37 -4.29 -21.90 -9.91
N ALA A 38 -3.01 -21.68 -9.61
CA ALA A 38 -1.96 -22.69 -9.78
C ALA A 38 -2.17 -23.88 -8.81
N GLU A 39 -2.62 -23.63 -7.58
CA GLU A 39 -2.93 -24.69 -6.61
C GLU A 39 -4.21 -25.43 -6.94
N HIS A 40 -5.28 -24.72 -7.35
CA HIS A 40 -6.59 -25.31 -7.59
C HIS A 40 -6.72 -26.01 -8.94
N ARG A 41 -6.17 -25.42 -10.00
CA ARG A 41 -6.33 -25.90 -11.39
C ARG A 41 -5.02 -26.40 -12.01
N GLY A 42 -3.89 -26.25 -11.32
CA GLY A 42 -2.58 -26.65 -11.84
C GLY A 42 -2.06 -25.73 -12.96
N VAL A 43 -2.59 -24.50 -13.05
CA VAL A 43 -2.20 -23.56 -14.12
C VAL A 43 -0.74 -23.18 -13.97
N THR A 44 0.03 -23.34 -15.05
CA THR A 44 1.44 -22.94 -15.09
C THR A 44 1.64 -21.64 -15.85
N LYS A 45 2.80 -21.00 -15.65
CA LYS A 45 3.20 -19.83 -16.44
C LYS A 45 3.27 -20.13 -17.95
N LYS A 46 3.56 -21.38 -18.31
CA LYS A 46 3.62 -21.83 -19.70
C LYS A 46 2.22 -21.87 -20.32
N ASP A 47 1.22 -22.29 -19.55
CA ASP A 47 -0.17 -22.33 -20.02
C ASP A 47 -0.71 -20.92 -20.22
N LEU A 48 -0.41 -20.01 -19.29
CA LEU A 48 -0.75 -18.60 -19.42
C LEU A 48 -0.08 -17.96 -20.65
N ALA A 49 1.18 -18.28 -20.91
CA ALA A 49 1.91 -17.81 -22.09
C ALA A 49 1.27 -18.31 -23.40
N ALA A 50 0.85 -19.58 -23.43
CA ALA A 50 0.17 -20.17 -24.56
C ALA A 50 -1.22 -19.52 -24.79
N ALA A 51 -2.00 -19.32 -23.73
CA ALA A 51 -3.31 -18.67 -23.79
C ALA A 51 -3.24 -17.24 -24.34
N LEU A 52 -2.21 -16.48 -23.96
CA LEU A 52 -1.99 -15.10 -24.40
C LEU A 52 -1.20 -14.97 -25.70
N SER A 53 -0.73 -16.08 -26.28
CA SER A 53 0.20 -16.08 -27.41
C SER A 53 1.43 -15.19 -27.17
N LYS A 54 2.01 -15.27 -25.96
CA LYS A 54 3.19 -14.50 -25.54
C LYS A 54 4.37 -15.42 -25.21
N ASP A 55 5.55 -14.83 -25.14
CA ASP A 55 6.76 -15.52 -24.69
C ASP A 55 6.67 -15.86 -23.18
N PRO A 56 6.93 -17.11 -22.75
CA PRO A 56 7.01 -17.48 -21.34
C PRO A 56 7.97 -16.61 -20.51
N ALA A 57 9.05 -16.09 -21.10
CA ALA A 57 9.96 -15.18 -20.40
C ALA A 57 9.28 -13.85 -20.05
N GLN A 58 8.39 -13.37 -20.93
CA GLN A 58 7.59 -12.17 -20.69
C GLN A 58 6.61 -12.37 -19.53
N ILE A 59 5.90 -13.49 -19.49
CA ILE A 59 5.00 -13.86 -18.38
C ILE A 59 5.78 -13.98 -17.07
N THR A 60 6.95 -14.62 -17.12
CA THR A 60 7.81 -14.75 -15.94
C THR A 60 8.24 -13.39 -15.42
N ARG A 61 8.67 -12.48 -16.31
CA ARG A 61 9.04 -11.11 -15.93
C ARG A 61 7.87 -10.35 -15.32
N TRP A 62 6.68 -10.47 -15.89
CA TRP A 62 5.47 -9.87 -15.37
C TRP A 62 5.16 -10.37 -13.96
N LEU A 63 5.18 -11.66 -13.71
CA LEU A 63 4.81 -12.24 -12.41
C LEU A 63 5.94 -12.20 -11.36
N SER A 64 7.15 -11.77 -11.71
CA SER A 64 8.29 -11.78 -10.76
C SER A 64 8.39 -10.52 -9.90
N ALA A 65 7.93 -9.37 -10.39
CA ALA A 65 8.02 -8.11 -9.66
C ALA A 65 6.93 -7.11 -10.08
N PRO A 66 6.56 -6.14 -9.20
CA PRO A 66 5.66 -5.04 -9.56
C PRO A 66 6.21 -4.24 -10.74
N SER A 67 5.64 -4.48 -11.91
CA SER A 67 6.02 -3.86 -13.18
C SER A 67 5.09 -2.69 -13.53
N ASN A 68 5.47 -1.88 -14.52
CA ASN A 68 4.55 -0.96 -15.18
C ASN A 68 3.58 -1.79 -16.04
N PHE A 69 2.56 -2.36 -15.41
CA PHE A 69 1.45 -2.94 -16.15
C PHE A 69 0.57 -1.86 -16.73
N GLU A 70 0.27 -1.99 -18.01
CA GLU A 70 -0.88 -1.35 -18.61
C GLU A 70 -2.14 -2.10 -18.13
N LEU A 71 -3.26 -1.39 -17.99
CA LEU A 71 -4.52 -2.00 -17.56
C LEU A 71 -4.98 -3.08 -18.53
N ASP A 72 -4.74 -2.88 -19.83
CA ASP A 72 -5.04 -3.85 -20.88
C ASP A 72 -4.27 -5.15 -20.67
N THR A 73 -2.98 -5.08 -20.34
CA THR A 73 -2.18 -6.28 -20.05
C THR A 73 -2.70 -7.03 -18.81
N LEU A 74 -3.12 -6.30 -17.78
CA LEU A 74 -3.70 -6.92 -16.59
C LEU A 74 -5.03 -7.60 -16.92
N SER A 75 -5.88 -6.93 -17.73
CA SER A 75 -7.14 -7.48 -18.20
C SER A 75 -6.93 -8.75 -19.01
N ASP A 76 -5.97 -8.77 -19.93
CA ASP A 76 -5.64 -9.94 -20.74
C ASP A 76 -5.23 -11.13 -19.85
N ILE A 77 -4.33 -10.90 -18.88
CA ILE A 77 -3.88 -11.94 -17.96
C ILE A 77 -5.05 -12.50 -17.13
N LEU A 78 -5.88 -11.63 -16.57
CA LEU A 78 -7.02 -12.05 -15.77
C LEU A 78 -8.05 -12.80 -16.61
N LEU A 79 -8.32 -12.33 -17.83
CA LEU A 79 -9.21 -12.99 -18.77
C LEU A 79 -8.71 -14.39 -19.13
N ALA A 80 -7.41 -14.57 -19.35
CA ALA A 80 -6.81 -15.88 -19.60
C ALA A 80 -6.94 -16.84 -18.39
N LEU A 81 -7.07 -16.30 -17.17
CA LEU A 81 -7.36 -17.07 -15.95
C LEU A 81 -8.86 -17.23 -15.68
N GLY A 82 -9.72 -16.66 -16.53
CA GLY A 82 -11.18 -16.69 -16.38
C GLY A 82 -11.68 -15.79 -15.24
N ALA A 83 -10.99 -14.68 -14.97
CA ALA A 83 -11.32 -13.75 -13.90
C ALA A 83 -11.32 -12.30 -14.38
N GLU A 84 -11.87 -11.41 -13.55
CA GLU A 84 -11.89 -9.97 -13.75
C GLU A 84 -11.60 -9.28 -12.40
N MET A 85 -11.00 -8.08 -12.45
CA MET A 85 -10.71 -7.31 -11.25
C MET A 85 -11.76 -6.21 -11.03
N ASP A 86 -12.45 -6.27 -9.90
CA ASP A 86 -13.36 -5.21 -9.47
C ASP A 86 -12.61 -3.93 -9.04
N HIS A 87 -13.16 -2.76 -9.38
CA HIS A 87 -12.57 -1.47 -9.03
C HIS A 87 -13.41 -0.72 -7.99
N LYS A 88 -12.80 -0.37 -6.86
CA LYS A 88 -13.44 0.44 -5.80
C LYS A 88 -12.58 1.65 -5.46
N ILE A 89 -13.16 2.85 -5.60
CA ILE A 89 -12.53 4.10 -5.20
C ILE A 89 -12.94 4.39 -3.74
N VAL A 90 -11.95 4.55 -2.87
CA VAL A 90 -12.16 4.79 -1.42
C VAL A 90 -11.43 6.05 -1.02
N ARG A 91 -12.06 6.91 -0.21
CA ARG A 91 -11.44 8.15 0.26
C ARG A 91 -10.31 7.84 1.25
N PHE A 92 -9.28 8.69 1.28
CA PHE A 92 -8.19 8.52 2.25
C PHE A 92 -8.66 8.63 3.72
N SER A 93 -9.75 9.36 3.98
CA SER A 93 -10.38 9.47 5.31
C SER A 93 -11.01 8.18 5.80
N GLU A 94 -11.51 7.35 4.88
CA GLU A 94 -12.20 6.09 5.19
C GLU A 94 -11.22 4.93 5.35
N ARG A 95 -9.98 5.09 4.87
CA ARG A 95 -8.94 4.07 5.04
C ARG A 95 -8.36 4.13 6.45
N PRO A 96 -8.00 2.99 7.05
CA PRO A 96 -7.27 2.99 8.31
C PRO A 96 -5.96 3.77 8.13
N LYS A 97 -5.70 4.69 9.06
CA LYS A 97 -4.46 5.47 9.07
C LYS A 97 -3.29 4.51 9.21
N THR A 98 -2.18 4.84 8.54
CA THR A 98 -0.95 4.09 8.67
C THR A 98 -0.52 4.07 10.13
N ASN A 99 -0.19 2.90 10.66
CA ASN A 99 0.43 2.78 11.96
C ASN A 99 1.86 3.29 11.89
N TYR A 100 2.07 4.57 12.19
CA TYR A 100 3.40 5.18 12.23
C TYR A 100 4.21 4.72 13.45
N MET A 101 3.54 4.26 14.52
CA MET A 101 4.21 3.83 15.75
C MET A 101 3.34 2.82 16.50
N HIS A 102 3.98 1.80 17.07
CA HIS A 102 3.31 0.88 17.98
C HIS A 102 3.03 1.56 19.34
N PRO A 103 1.87 1.35 19.99
CA PRO A 103 1.52 2.03 21.24
C PRO A 103 2.54 1.88 22.38
N LEU A 104 3.22 0.73 22.45
CA LEU A 104 4.28 0.51 23.46
C LEU A 104 5.51 1.39 23.22
N VAL A 105 5.86 1.65 21.96
CA VAL A 105 6.95 2.55 21.59
C VAL A 105 6.54 4.00 21.85
N ALA A 106 5.29 4.35 21.56
CA ALA A 106 4.74 5.68 21.82
C ALA A 106 4.88 6.09 23.30
N LYS A 107 4.55 5.15 24.21
CA LYS A 107 4.70 5.35 25.66
C LYS A 107 6.17 5.58 26.07
N HIS A 108 7.11 4.90 25.44
CA HIS A 108 8.53 5.00 25.78
C HIS A 108 9.19 6.27 25.23
N VAL A 109 8.75 6.75 24.06
CA VAL A 109 9.29 7.96 23.40
C VAL A 109 8.64 9.25 23.93
N GLY A 110 7.74 9.16 24.92
CA GLY A 110 7.06 10.32 25.50
C GLY A 110 6.09 11.00 24.53
N ALA A 111 5.68 10.31 23.46
CA ALA A 111 4.65 10.81 22.57
C ALA A 111 3.31 10.74 23.31
N GLU A 112 2.77 11.89 23.71
CA GLU A 112 1.48 11.96 24.36
C GLU A 112 0.40 11.34 23.47
N MET A 113 -0.22 10.27 23.97
CA MET A 113 -1.42 9.70 23.38
C MET A 113 -2.55 10.70 23.62
N THR A 114 -2.91 11.51 22.62
CA THR A 114 -4.14 12.31 22.73
C THR A 114 -5.30 11.32 22.83
N ALA A 115 -6.06 11.40 23.93
CA ALA A 115 -7.17 10.50 24.22
C ALA A 115 -8.11 10.43 23.00
N ALA A 116 -8.37 9.19 22.54
CA ALA A 116 -9.27 8.93 21.44
C ALA A 116 -10.64 9.55 21.74
N LYS A 117 -11.07 10.52 20.92
CA LYS A 117 -12.46 10.98 20.94
C LYS A 117 -13.32 9.80 20.47
N LEU A 118 -14.21 9.32 21.33
CA LEU A 118 -15.29 8.42 20.96
C LEU A 118 -16.17 9.16 19.94
N ILE A 119 -16.05 8.81 18.66
CA ILE A 119 -17.04 9.18 17.65
C ILE A 119 -18.04 8.03 17.62
N THR A 120 -19.19 8.24 18.25
CA THR A 120 -20.31 7.30 18.24
C THR A 120 -21.14 7.54 16.98
N ASP A 121 -20.71 6.98 15.85
CA ASP A 121 -21.56 6.90 14.66
C ASP A 121 -22.30 5.54 14.73
N ASN A 122 -23.50 5.56 15.33
CA ASN A 122 -24.50 4.49 15.51
C ASN A 122 -24.32 3.44 16.66
N PRO A 123 -25.43 3.12 17.37
CA PRO A 123 -25.43 2.29 18.59
C PRO A 123 -25.34 0.76 18.40
N THR A 124 -25.19 0.24 17.18
CA THR A 124 -25.28 -1.22 16.92
C THR A 124 -23.95 -1.89 16.53
N SER A 125 -22.84 -1.15 16.41
CA SER A 125 -21.52 -1.74 16.17
C SER A 125 -20.66 -1.66 17.44
N ALA A 126 -20.05 -2.78 17.81
CA ALA A 126 -19.05 -2.84 18.88
C ALA A 126 -17.97 -1.73 18.70
N PRO A 127 -17.54 -1.07 19.79
CA PRO A 127 -16.62 0.06 19.71
C PRO A 127 -15.25 -0.39 19.21
N LYS A 128 -14.83 0.11 18.05
CA LYS A 128 -13.45 -0.06 17.57
C LYS A 128 -12.60 1.08 18.12
N LEU A 129 -11.60 0.76 18.94
CA LEU A 129 -10.59 1.73 19.39
C LEU A 129 -9.71 2.13 18.19
N THR A 130 -9.89 3.35 17.68
CA THR A 130 -8.96 3.95 16.72
C THR A 130 -8.28 5.15 17.37
N ALA A 131 -7.03 4.98 17.81
CA ALA A 131 -6.22 6.06 18.36
C ALA A 131 -5.64 6.92 17.21
N ASN A 132 -5.76 8.24 17.32
CA ASN A 132 -5.09 9.20 16.44
C ASN A 132 -3.94 9.85 17.20
N VAL A 133 -2.70 9.72 16.71
CA VAL A 133 -1.52 10.39 17.29
C VAL A 133 -1.23 11.66 16.48
N THR A 134 -1.18 12.81 17.14
CA THR A 134 -0.77 14.10 16.53
C THR A 134 0.64 14.45 17.00
N LEU A 135 1.60 14.47 16.08
CA LEU A 135 3.00 14.81 16.36
C LEU A 135 3.20 16.34 16.30
N LYS A 136 3.61 16.97 17.42
CA LYS A 136 4.28 18.28 17.37
C LYS A 136 5.75 18.04 17.04
N SER A 137 6.18 18.51 15.87
CA SER A 137 7.55 18.37 15.41
C SER A 137 8.50 19.28 16.21
N VAL A 138 9.35 18.68 17.04
CA VAL A 138 10.68 19.23 17.35
C VAL A 138 11.66 18.07 17.19
N PRO A 139 12.59 18.10 16.22
CA PRO A 139 13.61 17.05 16.10
C PRO A 139 14.59 17.16 17.27
N PRO A 140 14.87 16.09 18.04
CA PRO A 140 15.88 16.15 19.08
C PRO A 140 17.28 16.12 18.47
N GLU A 141 18.11 17.12 18.80
CA GLU A 141 19.54 17.14 18.51
C GLU A 141 20.23 15.93 19.16
N ILE A 142 20.80 15.04 18.34
CA ILE A 142 21.58 13.90 18.82
C ILE A 142 23.02 14.37 19.05
N LYS A 143 23.42 14.60 20.30
CA LYS A 143 24.82 14.81 20.68
C LYS A 143 25.53 13.46 20.83
N VAL A 144 26.40 13.13 19.88
CA VAL A 144 27.26 11.93 19.92
C VAL A 144 28.49 12.22 20.78
N LYS A 145 28.66 11.50 21.90
CA LYS A 145 29.92 11.48 22.66
C LYS A 145 30.86 10.45 22.03
N VAL A 146 31.97 10.91 21.45
CA VAL A 146 33.06 10.03 21.02
C VAL A 146 33.87 9.65 22.25
N LEU A 147 33.94 8.35 22.56
CA LEU A 147 34.83 7.79 23.58
C LEU A 147 36.17 7.51 22.90
N THR A 148 37.19 8.32 23.18
CA THR A 148 38.58 8.02 22.86
C THR A 148 39.13 7.02 23.87
N ALA A 149 39.52 5.83 23.41
CA ALA A 149 40.29 4.87 24.19
C ALA A 149 41.75 5.35 24.27
N ALA A 150 42.27 5.41 25.50
CA ALA A 150 43.68 5.65 25.77
C ALA A 150 44.37 4.30 26.04
N GLU A 151 45.41 4.02 25.27
CA GLU A 151 46.61 3.27 25.65
C GLU A 151 47.76 3.67 24.73
#